data_AF-D1BRV3-F1
#
_entry.id   AF-D1BRV3-F1
#
_cell.length_a   1.000
_cell.length_b   1.000
_cell.length_c   1.000
_cell.angle_alpha   90.00
_cell.angle_beta   90.00
_cell.angle_gamma   90.00
#
_symmetry.space_group_name_H-M   'P 1'
#
loop_
_entity.id
_entity.type
_entity.pdbx_description
1 polymer ?
#
loop_
_entity_poly.entity_id
_entity_poly.type
_entity_poly.pdbx_seq_one_letter_code
_entity_poly.pdbx_strand_id
1 'polypeptide(L)'
;MARKLPVDLVTRLLEDGLGPRAIVDHLREHVGIEVSPQAISTFRKRHTDVPAQHSTRRVIPWDVRPEHRSNGYRRAILAFHRRAQGRTLTGEERRNLDHVERTLRESGQVITYQQDEGWTLVPARPGIDTGIIREPEAAMTEQAVHGTPLHPTTPQHLGGAAAAAAGVAAGAGAAQASGSGEGTRLDPWFGAYAQRAHGMRASEIRALFSVANRPEVVSLAGGMPFIQGLPLDVIGEAMQRLITTKGATALQYGSGQGDVELRERILEVCALEGITDAHPDDVVVTTGSQQALDLVTRIFVDPGDVILAEAPSYVGALGVFRSYEAQVEHVPMDAFGLIPEALERALLDARTAGKRVKFLYTIPNYHNPAGVTLTLERRHQVLEVCQRFGVLIVEDNPYGLLGFDREPLPAMRAFDDEGVLYLGSFSKTFAPGYRVGWVIAPHAVREKLVLASESSILSPSNASQMAITTYLDTCDWKGQIKSYRELYRERRDAMIGALSEHLPSATWNVPDGGFYVWVRLPEGLDARSMLPRAVTERVAYVPGTAFFYDGQGSDHMRLSFCYPTPERIREGVRRLASVVNAEADLVQLFGTRAELDDDPRDAEHPAPNLA
;
A
#
# COMPACT_ATOMS: atom_id res chain seq x y z
N MET A 1 -1.26 -12.07 -48.75
CA MET A 1 -0.99 -11.52 -47.40
C MET A 1 -1.81 -10.26 -47.20
N ALA A 2 -2.60 -10.17 -46.13
CA ALA A 2 -3.27 -8.91 -45.78
C ALA A 2 -2.24 -7.96 -45.14
N ARG A 3 -2.04 -6.78 -45.73
CA ARG A 3 -1.19 -5.73 -45.12
C ARG A 3 -1.86 -5.24 -43.83
N LYS A 4 -1.15 -5.28 -42.70
CA LYS A 4 -1.64 -4.78 -41.41
C LYS A 4 -1.84 -3.25 -41.49
N LEU A 5 -2.87 -2.73 -40.84
CA LEU A 5 -3.17 -1.30 -40.79
C LEU A 5 -2.08 -0.55 -39.99
N PRO A 6 -1.39 0.47 -40.55
CA PRO A 6 -0.38 1.24 -39.83
C PRO A 6 -1.05 2.19 -38.83
N VAL A 7 -1.18 1.73 -37.59
CA VAL A 7 -1.84 2.44 -36.47
C VAL A 7 -1.32 3.88 -36.34
N ASP A 8 0.00 4.08 -36.33
CA ASP A 8 0.63 5.39 -36.11
C ASP A 8 0.45 6.38 -37.28
N LEU A 9 0.13 5.87 -38.48
CA LEU A 9 -0.25 6.71 -39.62
C LEU A 9 -1.73 7.10 -39.51
N VAL A 10 -2.61 6.15 -39.14
CA VAL A 10 -4.04 6.45 -38.96
C VAL A 10 -4.28 7.41 -37.79
N THR A 11 -3.52 7.29 -36.70
CA THR A 11 -3.57 8.24 -35.58
C THR A 11 -3.15 9.64 -36.01
N ARG A 12 -1.97 9.79 -36.67
CA ARG A 12 -1.51 11.09 -37.17
C ARG A 12 -2.50 11.76 -38.14
N LEU A 13 -3.03 11.01 -39.11
CA LEU A 13 -4.01 11.56 -40.04
C LEU A 13 -5.33 11.97 -39.35
N LEU A 14 -5.71 11.33 -38.23
CA LEU A 14 -6.84 11.76 -37.39
C LEU A 14 -6.51 13.03 -36.57
N GLU A 15 -5.27 13.16 -36.09
CA GLU A 15 -4.76 14.36 -35.38
C GLU A 15 -4.64 15.57 -36.32
N ASP A 16 -4.21 15.34 -37.57
CA ASP A 16 -4.23 16.31 -38.68
C ASP A 16 -5.66 16.66 -39.15
N GLY A 17 -6.68 16.06 -38.54
CA GLY A 17 -8.09 16.42 -38.73
C GLY A 17 -8.79 15.76 -39.92
N LEU A 18 -8.18 14.78 -40.60
CA LEU A 18 -8.80 14.15 -41.77
C LEU A 18 -10.03 13.31 -41.38
N GLY A 19 -11.06 13.40 -42.23
CA GLY A 19 -12.27 12.58 -42.08
C GLY A 19 -12.03 11.11 -42.45
N PRO A 20 -12.81 10.16 -41.90
CA PRO A 20 -12.63 8.71 -42.15
C PRO A 20 -12.64 8.27 -43.63
N ARG A 21 -13.19 9.05 -44.56
CA ARG A 21 -13.08 8.78 -46.01
C ARG A 21 -11.72 9.18 -46.56
N ALA A 22 -11.26 10.40 -46.29
CA ALA A 22 -9.96 10.89 -46.74
C ALA A 22 -8.79 10.00 -46.24
N ILE A 23 -8.91 9.44 -45.04
CA ILE A 23 -7.94 8.46 -44.50
C ILE A 23 -7.97 7.13 -45.28
N VAL A 24 -9.15 6.64 -45.66
CA VAL A 24 -9.28 5.44 -46.51
C VAL A 24 -8.66 5.67 -47.88
N ASP A 25 -8.91 6.82 -48.49
CA ASP A 25 -8.36 7.16 -49.80
C ASP A 25 -6.84 7.32 -49.73
N HIS A 26 -6.31 7.99 -48.69
CA HIS A 26 -4.87 8.09 -48.43
C HIS A 26 -4.21 6.71 -48.22
N LEU A 27 -4.81 5.82 -47.42
CA LEU A 27 -4.32 4.46 -47.20
C LEU A 27 -4.35 3.61 -48.48
N ARG A 28 -5.37 3.78 -49.33
CA ARG A 28 -5.44 3.11 -50.63
C ARG A 28 -4.33 3.59 -51.57
N GLU A 29 -4.17 4.90 -51.72
CA GLU A 29 -3.25 5.53 -52.68
C GLU A 29 -1.78 5.40 -52.26
N HIS A 30 -1.46 5.60 -50.98
CA HIS A 30 -0.08 5.76 -50.51
C HIS A 30 0.47 4.50 -49.80
N VAL A 31 -0.41 3.63 -49.31
CA VAL A 31 -0.03 2.41 -48.56
C VAL A 31 -0.52 1.12 -49.23
N GLY A 32 -1.45 1.21 -50.19
CA GLY A 32 -2.06 0.05 -50.86
C GLY A 32 -2.91 -0.78 -49.91
N ILE A 33 -3.58 -0.16 -48.94
CA ILE A 33 -4.45 -0.82 -47.96
C ILE A 33 -5.89 -0.38 -48.17
N GLU A 34 -6.77 -1.33 -48.51
CA GLU A 34 -8.21 -1.09 -48.51
C GLU A 34 -8.81 -1.38 -47.12
N VAL A 35 -9.47 -0.37 -46.55
CA VAL A 35 -10.25 -0.47 -45.31
C VAL A 35 -11.53 0.35 -45.46
N SER A 36 -12.58 -0.01 -44.73
CA SER A 36 -13.84 0.73 -44.80
C SER A 36 -13.79 2.02 -43.96
N PRO A 37 -14.51 3.10 -44.34
CA PRO A 37 -14.64 4.29 -43.50
C PRO A 37 -15.26 3.98 -42.11
N GLN A 38 -16.04 2.89 -42.02
CA GLN A 38 -16.60 2.36 -40.77
C GLN A 38 -15.49 1.83 -39.83
N ALA A 39 -14.44 1.21 -40.38
CA ALA A 39 -13.29 0.73 -39.62
C ALA A 39 -12.47 1.90 -39.05
N ILE A 40 -12.19 2.93 -39.86
CA ILE A 40 -11.50 4.15 -39.40
C ILE A 40 -12.33 4.91 -38.36
N SER A 41 -13.67 4.99 -38.53
CA SER A 41 -14.58 5.56 -37.53
C SER A 41 -14.58 4.78 -36.20
N THR A 42 -14.50 3.45 -36.26
CA THR A 42 -14.36 2.58 -35.07
C THR A 42 -12.99 2.70 -34.43
N PHE A 43 -11.92 2.84 -35.22
CA PHE A 43 -10.56 3.08 -34.73
C PHE A 43 -10.48 4.41 -33.98
N ARG A 44 -11.02 5.50 -34.56
CA ARG A 44 -11.14 6.83 -33.93
C ARG A 44 -11.81 6.75 -32.56
N LYS A 45 -12.99 6.12 -32.47
CA LYS A 45 -13.71 5.92 -31.18
C LYS A 45 -12.98 5.08 -30.14
N ARG A 46 -11.94 4.33 -30.52
CA ARG A 46 -11.16 3.47 -29.63
C ARG A 46 -9.81 4.07 -29.22
N HIS A 47 -9.27 5.01 -30.01
CA HIS A 47 -7.90 5.52 -29.85
C HIS A 47 -7.79 7.05 -29.78
N THR A 48 -8.85 7.83 -30.04
CA THR A 48 -8.81 9.30 -29.98
C THR A 48 -9.88 9.93 -29.06
N ASP A 49 -10.61 9.14 -28.29
CA ASP A 49 -11.34 9.60 -27.10
C ASP A 49 -10.43 9.23 -25.90
N VAL A 50 -9.88 10.13 -25.07
CA VAL A 50 -10.41 11.31 -24.36
C VAL A 50 -9.20 12.19 -23.90
N PRO A 51 -9.25 13.52 -23.64
CA PRO A 51 -10.41 14.45 -23.58
C PRO A 51 -10.25 15.78 -24.39
N ALA A 52 -11.24 16.13 -25.22
CA ALA A 52 -11.34 17.52 -25.73
C ALA A 52 -12.78 17.97 -26.02
N GLN A 53 -13.64 18.03 -24.99
CA GLN A 53 -14.69 19.06 -24.83
C GLN A 53 -15.45 18.87 -23.52
N HIS A 54 -15.16 19.73 -22.53
CA HIS A 54 -16.05 19.90 -21.38
C HIS A 54 -17.34 20.62 -21.82
N SER A 55 -18.33 19.84 -22.27
CA SER A 55 -19.71 20.26 -22.15
C SER A 55 -19.99 20.53 -20.67
N THR A 56 -20.30 21.77 -20.32
CA THR A 56 -20.39 22.25 -18.93
C THR A 56 -21.64 21.72 -18.22
N ARG A 57 -21.64 20.42 -17.91
CA ARG A 57 -22.50 19.77 -16.94
C ARG A 57 -21.65 18.89 -16.04
N ARG A 58 -20.80 19.52 -15.21
CA ARG A 58 -20.42 18.93 -13.91
C ARG A 58 -21.71 18.67 -13.15
N VAL A 59 -22.18 17.43 -13.14
CA VAL A 59 -23.13 16.98 -12.12
C VAL A 59 -22.30 16.78 -10.86
N ILE A 60 -22.15 17.88 -10.11
CA ILE A 60 -21.47 17.87 -8.80
C ILE A 60 -22.20 16.85 -7.90
N PRO A 61 -21.50 15.96 -7.19
CA PRO A 61 -22.13 15.07 -6.22
C PRO A 61 -22.72 15.89 -5.07
N TRP A 62 -23.95 15.58 -4.67
CA TRP A 62 -24.70 16.35 -3.66
C TRP A 62 -24.75 15.59 -2.35
N ASP A 63 -23.98 16.04 -1.34
CA ASP A 63 -24.20 15.59 0.04
C ASP A 63 -25.09 16.58 0.81
N VAL A 64 -26.37 16.60 0.42
CA VAL A 64 -27.42 17.31 1.14
C VAL A 64 -28.12 16.31 2.06
N ARG A 65 -28.28 16.65 3.35
CA ARG A 65 -29.00 15.81 4.31
C ARG A 65 -30.39 15.41 3.79
N PRO A 66 -30.88 14.18 4.03
CA PRO A 66 -32.11 13.67 3.43
C PRO A 66 -33.32 14.61 3.55
N GLU A 67 -33.50 15.22 4.72
CA GLU A 67 -34.57 16.17 5.05
C GLU A 67 -34.60 17.44 4.18
N HIS A 68 -33.49 17.80 3.53
CA HIS A 68 -33.38 18.99 2.69
C HIS A 68 -33.30 18.68 1.18
N ARG A 69 -33.47 17.42 0.77
CA ARG A 69 -33.46 16.98 -0.65
C ARG A 69 -34.73 17.34 -1.43
N SER A 70 -35.41 18.44 -1.08
CA SER A 70 -36.60 18.89 -1.80
C SER A 70 -36.23 19.51 -3.17
N ASN A 71 -37.13 19.41 -4.14
CA ASN A 71 -36.93 20.02 -5.47
C ASN A 71 -36.74 21.55 -5.42
N GLY A 72 -37.20 22.22 -4.36
CA GLY A 72 -37.03 23.67 -4.17
C GLY A 72 -35.57 24.06 -3.96
N TYR A 73 -34.88 23.42 -3.00
CA TYR A 73 -33.47 23.68 -2.71
C TYR A 73 -32.57 23.43 -3.92
N ARG A 74 -32.82 22.34 -4.66
CA ARG A 74 -32.08 22.01 -5.89
C ARG A 74 -32.26 23.08 -6.99
N ARG A 75 -33.47 23.65 -7.13
CA ARG A 75 -33.73 24.75 -8.07
C ARG A 75 -33.08 26.07 -7.63
N ALA A 76 -33.12 26.38 -6.34
CA ALA A 76 -32.50 27.60 -5.79
C ALA A 76 -30.97 27.62 -5.99
N ILE A 77 -30.29 26.49 -5.76
CA ILE A 77 -28.83 26.42 -5.92
C ILE A 77 -28.41 26.47 -7.39
N LEU A 78 -29.22 25.90 -8.32
CA LEU A 78 -29.04 26.10 -9.76
C LEU A 78 -29.26 27.56 -10.19
N ALA A 79 -30.23 28.25 -9.59
CA ALA A 79 -30.45 29.68 -9.81
C ALA A 79 -29.25 30.50 -9.32
N PHE A 80 -28.75 30.23 -8.10
CA PHE A 80 -27.57 30.91 -7.57
C PHE A 80 -26.34 30.72 -8.48
N HIS A 81 -26.07 29.49 -8.92
CA HIS A 81 -24.93 29.22 -9.82
C HIS A 81 -25.03 29.98 -11.16
N ARG A 82 -26.25 30.19 -11.70
CA ARG A 82 -26.45 31.04 -12.88
C ARG A 82 -26.21 32.52 -12.58
N ARG A 83 -26.63 33.01 -11.41
CA ARG A 83 -26.41 34.40 -10.98
C ARG A 83 -24.91 34.70 -10.84
N ALA A 84 -24.14 33.80 -10.22
CA ALA A 84 -22.68 33.90 -10.10
C ALA A 84 -21.98 33.87 -11.48
N GLN A 85 -22.56 33.19 -12.48
CA GLN A 85 -22.13 33.25 -13.88
C GLN A 85 -22.62 34.49 -14.64
N GLY A 86 -23.13 35.53 -13.96
CA GLY A 86 -23.64 36.76 -14.57
C GLY A 86 -24.92 36.60 -15.39
N ARG A 87 -25.63 35.47 -15.27
CA ARG A 87 -26.82 35.18 -16.08
C ARG A 87 -28.11 35.65 -15.40
N THR A 88 -29.00 36.25 -16.18
CA THR A 88 -30.32 36.70 -15.73
C THR A 88 -31.18 35.52 -15.27
N LEU A 89 -31.72 35.61 -14.05
CA LEU A 89 -32.64 34.60 -13.50
C LEU A 89 -34.06 34.78 -14.02
N THR A 90 -34.76 33.66 -14.26
CA THR A 90 -36.20 33.68 -14.51
C THR A 90 -36.99 34.07 -13.26
N GLY A 91 -38.24 34.49 -13.42
CA GLY A 91 -39.11 34.88 -12.29
C GLY A 91 -39.42 33.73 -11.33
N GLU A 92 -39.43 32.48 -11.79
CA GLU A 92 -39.59 31.31 -10.92
C GLU A 92 -38.30 31.02 -10.14
N GLU A 93 -37.14 31.05 -10.80
CA GLU A 93 -35.82 30.87 -10.18
C GLU A 93 -35.56 31.91 -9.09
N ARG A 94 -35.95 33.17 -9.31
CA ARG A 94 -35.85 34.23 -8.30
C ARG A 94 -36.71 33.92 -7.07
N ARG A 95 -38.01 33.61 -7.24
CA ARG A 95 -38.90 33.25 -6.12
C ARG A 95 -38.43 32.03 -5.34
N ASN A 96 -37.87 31.02 -6.03
CA ASN A 96 -37.32 29.83 -5.38
C ASN A 96 -36.07 30.16 -4.54
N LEU A 97 -35.21 31.05 -5.04
CA LEU A 97 -34.05 31.55 -4.29
C LEU A 97 -34.49 32.37 -3.06
N ASP A 98 -35.40 33.34 -3.25
CA ASP A 98 -35.94 34.19 -2.17
C ASP A 98 -36.64 33.38 -1.07
N HIS A 99 -37.28 32.26 -1.42
CA HIS A 99 -37.91 31.35 -0.45
C HIS A 99 -36.87 30.58 0.37
N VAL A 100 -35.84 30.03 -0.29
CA VAL A 100 -34.76 29.29 0.37
C VAL A 100 -33.92 30.20 1.27
N GLU A 101 -33.56 31.40 0.82
CA GLU A 101 -32.87 32.40 1.65
C GLU A 101 -33.66 32.74 2.93
N ARG A 102 -35.00 32.83 2.84
CA ARG A 102 -35.86 33.08 4.00
C ARG A 102 -35.88 31.93 4.99
N THR A 103 -36.10 30.70 4.52
CA THR A 103 -36.13 29.51 5.39
C THR A 103 -34.78 29.27 6.08
N LEU A 104 -33.66 29.58 5.42
CA LEU A 104 -32.32 29.50 6.00
C LEU A 104 -32.07 30.58 7.08
N ARG A 105 -32.57 31.82 6.88
CA ARG A 105 -32.58 32.85 7.94
C ARG A 105 -33.37 32.39 9.16
N GLU A 106 -34.55 31.82 8.93
CA GLU A 106 -35.46 31.36 9.99
C GLU A 106 -34.90 30.14 10.75
N SER A 107 -34.15 29.25 10.09
CA SER A 107 -33.50 28.09 10.74
C SER A 107 -32.12 28.38 11.35
N GLY A 108 -31.57 29.59 11.15
CA GLY A 108 -30.23 29.95 11.62
C GLY A 108 -29.11 29.17 10.92
N GLN A 109 -29.32 28.78 9.66
CA GLN A 109 -28.37 27.99 8.87
C GLN A 109 -27.90 28.77 7.63
N VAL A 110 -26.67 28.50 7.20
CA VAL A 110 -26.04 29.13 6.02
C VAL A 110 -25.52 28.02 5.11
N ILE A 111 -25.45 28.25 3.79
CA ILE A 111 -24.82 27.32 2.85
C ILE A 111 -23.55 27.96 2.28
N THR A 112 -22.41 27.33 2.53
CA THR A 112 -21.11 27.75 2.00
C THR A 112 -20.76 26.89 0.79
N TYR A 113 -20.10 27.47 -0.21
CA TYR A 113 -19.50 26.74 -1.33
C TYR A 113 -17.98 26.86 -1.29
N GLN A 114 -17.29 25.73 -1.36
CA GLN A 114 -15.87 25.67 -1.67
C GLN A 114 -15.67 24.96 -3.01
N GLN A 115 -14.71 25.45 -3.80
CA GLN A 115 -14.57 25.10 -5.21
C GLN A 115 -14.22 23.62 -5.43
N ASP A 116 -13.58 22.99 -4.44
CA ASP A 116 -13.11 21.61 -4.46
C ASP A 116 -13.92 20.66 -3.53
N GLU A 117 -14.48 21.15 -2.42
CA GLU A 117 -15.26 20.33 -1.47
C GLU A 117 -16.78 20.35 -1.71
N GLY A 118 -17.30 21.30 -2.48
CA GLY A 118 -18.73 21.41 -2.80
C GLY A 118 -19.52 22.32 -1.84
N TRP A 119 -20.79 21.98 -1.61
CA TRP A 119 -21.71 22.79 -0.79
C TRP A 119 -21.89 22.18 0.61
N THR A 120 -21.75 22.99 1.65
CA THR A 120 -21.90 22.56 3.06
C THR A 120 -22.87 23.46 3.82
N LEU A 121 -23.78 22.84 4.59
CA LEU A 121 -24.66 23.54 5.54
C LEU A 121 -23.91 23.81 6.85
N VAL A 122 -23.84 25.08 7.25
CA VAL A 122 -23.12 25.54 8.45
C VAL A 122 -24.08 26.32 9.36
N PRO A 123 -24.15 26.04 10.68
CA PRO A 123 -24.97 26.83 11.59
C PRO A 123 -24.39 28.24 11.79
N ALA A 124 -25.26 29.26 11.79
CA ALA A 124 -24.87 30.64 11.98
C ALA A 124 -24.36 30.90 13.41
N ARG A 125 -23.17 31.47 13.55
CA ARG A 125 -22.63 31.94 14.83
C ARG A 125 -23.00 33.43 15.05
N PRO A 126 -23.41 33.84 16.27
CA PRO A 126 -23.68 35.25 16.57
C PRO A 126 -22.45 36.13 16.29
N GLY A 127 -22.66 37.30 15.69
CA GLY A 127 -21.61 38.29 15.39
C GLY A 127 -21.00 38.22 13.99
N ILE A 128 -21.42 37.28 13.13
CA ILE A 128 -21.05 37.26 11.70
C ILE A 128 -22.16 37.93 10.89
N ASP A 129 -21.84 38.97 10.12
CA ASP A 129 -22.79 39.64 9.23
C ASP A 129 -23.23 38.71 8.08
N THR A 130 -24.54 38.55 7.90
CA THR A 130 -25.16 37.47 7.11
C THR A 130 -25.47 37.89 5.67
N GLY A 131 -24.43 38.06 4.87
CA GLY A 131 -24.49 37.83 3.42
C GLY A 131 -24.55 36.32 3.16
N ILE A 132 -25.75 35.79 2.85
CA ILE A 132 -26.08 34.36 3.05
C ILE A 132 -25.41 33.38 2.09
N ILE A 133 -24.75 33.86 1.04
CA ILE A 133 -23.89 33.02 0.20
C ILE A 133 -22.64 33.86 -0.13
N ARG A 134 -21.46 33.36 0.22
CA ARG A 134 -20.17 34.00 -0.09
C ARG A 134 -19.51 33.31 -1.28
N GLU A 135 -18.96 34.10 -2.19
CA GLU A 135 -17.99 33.65 -3.20
C GLU A 135 -16.57 33.63 -2.60
N PRO A 136 -15.64 32.81 -3.10
CA PRO A 136 -14.24 32.87 -2.73
C PRO A 136 -13.58 34.12 -3.35
N GLU A 137 -12.81 34.88 -2.55
CA GLU A 137 -12.06 36.04 -3.05
C GLU A 137 -10.95 35.61 -4.02
N ALA A 138 -10.88 36.27 -5.18
CA ALA A 138 -9.81 36.06 -6.14
C ALA A 138 -8.54 36.81 -5.69
N ALA A 139 -7.39 36.11 -5.69
CA ALA A 139 -6.11 36.72 -5.37
C ALA A 139 -5.76 37.82 -6.39
N MET A 140 -5.72 39.08 -5.95
CA MET A 140 -5.27 40.22 -6.74
C MET A 140 -3.81 40.56 -6.45
N THR A 141 -3.09 40.92 -7.52
CA THR A 141 -1.69 41.35 -7.48
C THR A 141 -1.57 42.87 -7.30
N GLU A 142 -0.46 43.27 -6.67
CA GLU A 142 0.34 44.48 -6.95
C GLU A 142 0.16 45.81 -6.17
N GLN A 143 1.34 46.41 -5.93
CA GLN A 143 1.69 47.82 -5.69
C GLN A 143 1.46 48.51 -4.32
N ALA A 144 2.58 48.84 -3.67
CA ALA A 144 2.74 50.03 -2.83
C ALA A 144 4.17 50.60 -3.01
N VAL A 145 4.28 51.91 -3.25
CA VAL A 145 5.55 52.65 -3.43
C VAL A 145 5.46 54.01 -2.71
N HIS A 146 6.59 54.48 -2.16
CA HIS A 146 6.81 55.69 -1.35
C HIS A 146 6.32 55.63 0.13
N GLY A 147 7.10 56.04 1.13
CA GLY A 147 8.47 56.58 1.09
C GLY A 147 9.20 56.60 2.44
N THR A 148 10.53 56.77 2.36
CA THR A 148 11.55 56.90 3.43
C THR A 148 11.47 58.26 4.17
N PRO A 149 12.29 58.59 5.20
CA PRO A 149 13.38 57.82 5.85
C PRO A 149 13.39 57.81 7.41
N LEU A 150 14.31 57.03 8.02
CA LEU A 150 15.34 57.53 8.96
C LEU A 150 16.30 56.41 9.45
N HIS A 151 17.60 56.60 9.20
CA HIS A 151 18.75 56.00 9.92
C HIS A 151 19.20 57.02 11.01
N PRO A 152 20.07 56.72 12.00
CA PRO A 152 21.29 55.86 11.98
C PRO A 152 21.39 54.92 13.22
N THR A 153 22.46 54.19 13.60
CA THR A 153 23.94 54.29 13.42
C THR A 153 24.66 52.92 13.47
N THR A 154 25.75 52.78 12.71
CA THR A 154 26.83 51.76 12.82
C THR A 154 27.75 52.05 14.06
N PRO A 155 28.74 51.19 14.46
CA PRO A 155 29.98 50.91 13.70
C PRO A 155 30.55 49.48 13.73
N GLN A 156 31.58 49.27 12.90
CA GLN A 156 32.34 48.04 12.63
C GLN A 156 33.68 47.98 13.42
N HIS A 157 34.41 46.84 13.31
CA HIS A 157 35.86 46.55 13.41
C HIS A 157 36.06 45.15 14.06
N LEU A 158 37.05 44.28 13.78
CA LEU A 158 38.15 44.07 12.81
C LEU A 158 38.39 42.51 12.75
N GLY A 159 39.26 41.85 11.96
CA GLY A 159 40.27 42.22 10.95
C GLY A 159 41.53 41.31 11.07
N GLY A 160 41.93 40.60 10.00
CA GLY A 160 43.17 39.77 9.91
C GLY A 160 42.93 38.24 9.91
N ALA A 161 43.25 37.46 8.86
CA ALA A 161 44.57 37.02 8.35
C ALA A 161 45.06 35.70 9.04
N ALA A 162 45.65 34.67 8.38
CA ALA A 162 45.91 34.38 6.96
C ALA A 162 46.27 32.86 6.77
N ALA A 163 46.68 32.48 5.53
CA ALA A 163 47.30 31.21 5.08
C ALA A 163 46.40 29.99 4.79
N ALA A 164 46.78 29.00 3.95
CA ALA A 164 47.53 28.94 2.67
C ALA A 164 47.57 27.48 2.16
N ALA A 165 47.77 27.25 0.84
CA ALA A 165 48.03 25.96 0.16
C ALA A 165 46.85 24.94 0.11
N ALA A 166 46.62 24.13 -0.95
CA ALA A 166 47.23 24.02 -2.29
C ALA A 166 46.22 23.51 -3.36
N GLY A 167 46.48 23.76 -4.66
CA GLY A 167 45.82 23.06 -5.78
C GLY A 167 46.39 21.64 -5.96
N VAL A 168 45.68 20.59 -6.41
CA VAL A 168 44.78 20.40 -7.58
C VAL A 168 45.52 20.24 -8.92
N ALA A 169 45.66 18.97 -9.35
CA ALA A 169 45.53 18.43 -10.72
C ALA A 169 45.76 16.89 -10.69
N ALA A 170 45.20 16.03 -11.54
CA ALA A 170 43.97 16.03 -12.37
C ALA A 170 43.77 14.59 -12.94
N GLY A 171 42.53 14.20 -13.31
CA GLY A 171 42.22 12.93 -14.01
C GLY A 171 41.27 12.01 -13.22
N ALA A 172 39.94 12.13 -13.33
CA ALA A 172 39.07 11.67 -14.43
C ALA A 172 38.77 10.14 -14.37
N GLY A 173 37.52 9.69 -14.25
CA GLY A 173 36.29 10.48 -14.03
C GLY A 173 35.08 9.59 -13.73
N ALA A 174 34.24 10.03 -12.79
CA ALA A 174 32.88 9.56 -12.61
C ALA A 174 31.95 10.75 -12.85
N ALA A 175 30.94 10.57 -13.71
CA ALA A 175 29.98 11.63 -14.01
C ALA A 175 29.11 11.91 -12.78
N GLN A 176 29.47 12.93 -12.00
CA GLN A 176 28.57 13.50 -11.01
C GLN A 176 27.39 14.13 -11.74
N ALA A 177 26.23 13.49 -11.63
CA ALA A 177 24.96 14.11 -11.97
C ALA A 177 24.65 15.19 -10.93
N SER A 178 25.23 16.39 -11.10
CA SER A 178 24.88 17.58 -10.34
C SER A 178 23.53 18.12 -10.80
N GLY A 179 22.47 17.35 -10.52
CA GLY A 179 21.09 17.81 -10.65
C GLY A 179 20.74 18.71 -9.48
N SER A 180 20.27 19.91 -9.76
CA SER A 180 19.92 20.95 -8.79
C SER A 180 18.94 20.44 -7.72
N GLY A 181 19.35 20.52 -6.44
CA GLY A 181 18.49 20.27 -5.28
C GLY A 181 17.47 21.39 -5.00
N GLU A 182 16.99 22.06 -6.05
CA GLU A 182 15.93 23.07 -5.94
C GLU A 182 14.55 22.39 -6.00
N GLY A 183 13.64 22.84 -5.13
CA GLY A 183 12.28 22.31 -5.07
C GLY A 183 11.50 22.52 -6.37
N THR A 184 10.54 21.63 -6.63
CA THR A 184 9.62 21.81 -7.76
C THR A 184 8.50 22.78 -7.38
N ARG A 185 7.76 23.30 -8.36
CA ARG A 185 6.54 24.11 -8.07
C ARG A 185 5.46 23.34 -7.29
N LEU A 186 5.49 22.00 -7.31
CA LEU A 186 4.54 21.13 -6.61
C LEU A 186 5.07 20.68 -5.24
N ASP A 187 6.39 20.76 -5.04
CA ASP A 187 7.08 20.43 -3.80
C ASP A 187 8.28 21.39 -3.61
N PRO A 188 8.06 22.55 -2.96
CA PRO A 188 9.14 23.49 -2.65
C PRO A 188 10.05 22.98 -1.52
N TRP A 189 9.72 21.88 -0.86
CA TRP A 189 10.46 21.31 0.28
C TRP A 189 11.39 20.17 -0.11
N PHE A 190 11.41 19.74 -1.37
CA PHE A 190 12.21 18.63 -1.87
C PHE A 190 13.67 18.65 -1.36
N GLY A 191 14.37 19.78 -1.49
CA GLY A 191 15.76 19.94 -1.04
C GLY A 191 15.97 20.03 0.49
N ALA A 192 14.88 20.06 1.28
CA ALA A 192 14.91 20.05 2.73
C ALA A 192 14.62 18.67 3.34
N TYR A 193 14.26 17.67 2.52
CA TYR A 193 14.06 16.32 2.99
C TYR A 193 15.39 15.61 3.30
N ALA A 194 15.35 14.67 4.24
CA ALA A 194 16.49 13.79 4.51
C ALA A 194 16.74 12.86 3.31
N GLN A 195 18.00 12.53 3.00
CA GLN A 195 18.37 11.72 1.83
C GLN A 195 17.51 10.43 1.68
N ARG A 196 17.33 9.69 2.79
CA ARG A 196 16.50 8.48 2.86
C ARG A 196 15.04 8.66 2.42
N ALA A 197 14.48 9.87 2.55
CA ALA A 197 13.11 10.18 2.16
C ALA A 197 12.92 10.11 0.63
N HIS A 198 13.94 10.48 -0.15
CA HIS A 198 13.91 10.31 -1.62
C HIS A 198 13.90 8.84 -2.05
N GLY A 199 14.37 7.92 -1.19
CA GLY A 199 14.30 6.47 -1.40
C GLY A 199 12.96 5.83 -1.02
N MET A 200 12.05 6.56 -0.36
CA MET A 200 10.77 6.02 0.09
C MET A 200 9.86 5.68 -1.09
N ARG A 201 9.38 4.43 -1.13
CA ARG A 201 8.46 3.95 -2.18
C ARG A 201 7.05 3.78 -1.64
N ALA A 202 6.05 4.23 -2.42
CA ALA A 202 4.66 3.91 -2.16
C ALA A 202 4.45 2.38 -2.25
N SER A 203 3.63 1.82 -1.36
CA SER A 203 3.31 0.39 -1.39
C SER A 203 2.34 0.08 -2.54
N GLU A 204 2.76 -0.78 -3.47
CA GLU A 204 1.92 -1.23 -4.60
C GLU A 204 0.60 -1.86 -4.12
N ILE A 205 0.62 -2.58 -2.98
CA ILE A 205 -0.60 -3.12 -2.34
C ILE A 205 -1.54 -2.00 -1.87
N ARG A 206 -1.00 -0.89 -1.34
CA ARG A 206 -1.83 0.24 -0.89
C ARG A 206 -2.50 0.97 -2.06
N ALA A 207 -1.79 1.12 -3.18
CA ALA A 207 -2.39 1.65 -4.40
C ALA A 207 -3.57 0.76 -4.86
N LEU A 208 -3.40 -0.57 -4.82
CA LEU A 208 -4.44 -1.54 -5.17
C LEU A 208 -5.68 -1.50 -4.27
N PHE A 209 -5.56 -1.18 -2.98
CA PHE A 209 -6.74 -1.11 -2.08
C PHE A 209 -7.79 -0.07 -2.51
N SER A 210 -7.37 1.04 -3.13
CA SER A 210 -8.30 2.05 -3.65
C SER A 210 -9.25 1.49 -4.72
N VAL A 211 -8.76 0.53 -5.51
CA VAL A 211 -9.51 -0.16 -6.56
C VAL A 211 -10.27 -1.37 -6.00
N ALA A 212 -9.63 -2.13 -5.11
CA ALA A 212 -10.15 -3.38 -4.57
C ALA A 212 -11.34 -3.22 -3.60
N ASN A 213 -11.57 -2.02 -3.07
CA ASN A 213 -12.71 -1.70 -2.19
C ASN A 213 -14.03 -1.45 -2.95
N ARG A 214 -14.01 -1.43 -4.30
CA ARG A 214 -15.22 -1.29 -5.12
C ARG A 214 -16.09 -2.56 -5.03
N PRO A 215 -17.39 -2.49 -4.69
CA PRO A 215 -18.22 -3.68 -4.42
C PRO A 215 -18.24 -4.73 -5.55
N GLU A 216 -18.18 -4.27 -6.80
CA GLU A 216 -18.18 -5.09 -8.02
C GLU A 216 -16.86 -5.83 -8.28
N VAL A 217 -15.77 -5.41 -7.64
CA VAL A 217 -14.44 -6.03 -7.74
C VAL A 217 -14.34 -7.17 -6.74
N VAL A 218 -13.88 -8.34 -7.19
CA VAL A 218 -13.47 -9.40 -6.27
C VAL A 218 -12.03 -9.15 -5.84
N SER A 219 -11.83 -8.72 -4.60
CA SER A 219 -10.50 -8.61 -4.00
C SER A 219 -10.00 -9.97 -3.55
N LEU A 220 -9.08 -10.55 -4.33
CA LEU A 220 -8.17 -11.63 -3.92
C LEU A 220 -6.82 -11.05 -3.46
N ALA A 221 -6.71 -9.73 -3.25
CA ALA A 221 -5.46 -9.06 -2.89
C ALA A 221 -5.30 -8.85 -1.36
N GLY A 222 -6.41 -8.57 -0.66
CA GLY A 222 -6.40 -8.09 0.71
C GLY A 222 -6.13 -9.18 1.76
N GLY A 223 -5.13 -8.97 2.62
CA GLY A 223 -4.84 -9.82 3.79
C GLY A 223 -5.63 -9.43 5.04
N MET A 224 -6.94 -9.22 4.91
CA MET A 224 -7.84 -8.72 5.95
C MET A 224 -8.61 -9.87 6.61
N PRO A 225 -8.52 -10.08 7.94
CA PRO A 225 -9.31 -11.10 8.61
C PRO A 225 -10.81 -10.83 8.50
N PHE A 226 -11.63 -11.88 8.65
CA PHE A 226 -13.08 -11.80 8.53
C PHE A 226 -13.75 -11.26 9.80
N ILE A 227 -13.69 -9.95 10.00
CA ILE A 227 -14.22 -9.24 11.18
C ILE A 227 -15.73 -9.42 11.39
N GLN A 228 -16.51 -9.68 10.33
CA GLN A 228 -17.93 -10.03 10.47
C GLN A 228 -18.17 -11.38 11.18
N GLY A 229 -17.13 -12.20 11.39
CA GLY A 229 -17.18 -13.43 12.17
C GLY A 229 -16.92 -13.25 13.68
N LEU A 230 -16.73 -12.01 14.16
CA LEU A 230 -16.60 -11.72 15.61
C LEU A 230 -17.99 -11.51 16.25
N PRO A 231 -18.16 -11.84 17.56
CA PRO A 231 -19.36 -11.50 18.33
C PRO A 231 -19.36 -10.01 18.69
N LEU A 232 -19.71 -9.15 17.72
CA LEU A 232 -19.61 -7.69 17.83
C LEU A 232 -20.53 -7.08 18.90
N ASP A 233 -21.63 -7.75 19.23
CA ASP A 233 -22.52 -7.45 20.34
C ASP A 233 -21.83 -7.66 21.70
N VAL A 234 -21.28 -8.86 21.93
CA VAL A 234 -20.55 -9.21 23.16
C VAL A 234 -19.33 -8.31 23.36
N ILE A 235 -18.58 -8.07 22.27
CA ILE A 235 -17.43 -7.14 22.26
C ILE A 235 -17.91 -5.71 22.57
N GLY A 236 -19.00 -5.25 21.96
CA GLY A 236 -19.57 -3.92 22.19
C GLY A 236 -19.93 -3.68 23.66
N GLU A 237 -20.61 -4.64 24.29
CA GLU A 237 -20.88 -4.57 25.73
C GLU A 237 -19.62 -4.59 26.58
N ALA A 238 -18.62 -5.41 26.22
CA ALA A 238 -17.35 -5.49 26.94
C ALA A 238 -16.59 -4.16 26.89
N MET A 239 -16.58 -3.50 25.72
CA MET A 239 -15.98 -2.16 25.58
C MET A 239 -16.78 -1.09 26.32
N GLN A 240 -18.11 -1.16 26.35
CA GLN A 240 -18.94 -0.27 27.17
C GLN A 240 -18.59 -0.43 28.66
N ARG A 241 -18.48 -1.67 29.17
CA ARG A 241 -18.07 -1.96 30.55
C ARG A 241 -16.65 -1.45 30.86
N LEU A 242 -15.69 -1.63 29.96
CA LEU A 242 -14.33 -1.10 30.09
C LEU A 242 -14.35 0.44 30.29
N ILE A 243 -15.07 1.17 29.43
CA ILE A 243 -15.13 2.64 29.51
C ILE A 243 -15.88 3.13 30.76
N THR A 244 -16.98 2.48 31.17
CA THR A 244 -17.73 2.92 32.36
C THR A 244 -17.04 2.58 33.69
N THR A 245 -16.13 1.60 33.71
CA THR A 245 -15.46 1.13 34.96
C THR A 245 -13.99 1.54 35.07
N LYS A 246 -13.19 1.37 34.00
CA LYS A 246 -11.76 1.73 33.95
C LYS A 246 -11.46 2.89 32.97
N GLY A 247 -12.47 3.62 32.47
CA GLY A 247 -12.32 4.61 31.39
C GLY A 247 -11.30 5.73 31.65
N ALA A 248 -11.16 6.19 32.90
CA ALA A 248 -10.16 7.19 33.26
C ALA A 248 -8.72 6.68 33.08
N THR A 249 -8.48 5.38 33.24
CA THR A 249 -7.20 4.72 32.95
C THR A 249 -7.05 4.45 31.46
N ALA A 250 -8.09 3.89 30.83
CA ALA A 250 -8.06 3.51 29.41
C ALA A 250 -7.82 4.70 28.48
N LEU A 251 -8.31 5.89 28.83
CA LEU A 251 -8.18 7.12 28.04
C LEU A 251 -6.98 7.99 28.46
N GLN A 252 -6.10 7.48 29.32
CA GLN A 252 -4.86 8.15 29.77
C GLN A 252 -3.61 7.51 29.12
N TYR A 253 -2.49 8.24 29.12
CA TYR A 253 -1.17 7.70 28.77
C TYR A 253 -0.81 6.44 29.57
N GLY A 254 -0.11 5.52 28.92
CA GLY A 254 0.40 4.29 29.53
C GLY A 254 1.93 4.25 29.59
N SER A 255 2.48 3.08 29.91
CA SER A 255 3.92 2.82 29.84
C SER A 255 4.41 2.73 28.39
N GLY A 256 5.64 3.19 28.11
CA GLY A 256 6.31 3.02 26.82
C GLY A 256 6.57 1.56 26.43
N GLN A 257 6.72 0.68 27.42
CA GLN A 257 6.80 -0.78 27.24
C GLN A 257 5.44 -1.44 26.99
N GLY A 258 4.35 -0.79 27.41
CA GLY A 258 2.99 -1.33 27.37
C GLY A 258 2.39 -1.67 28.74
N ASP A 259 1.09 -1.92 28.74
CA ASP A 259 0.30 -2.29 29.91
C ASP A 259 0.73 -3.65 30.50
N VAL A 260 0.69 -3.78 31.83
CA VAL A 260 1.17 -4.98 32.53
C VAL A 260 0.18 -6.13 32.37
N GLU A 261 -1.13 -5.87 32.54
CA GLU A 261 -2.18 -6.89 32.39
C GLU A 261 -2.12 -7.49 30.96
N LEU A 262 -1.93 -6.64 29.94
CA LEU A 262 -1.76 -7.10 28.55
C LEU A 262 -0.48 -7.94 28.33
N ARG A 263 0.67 -7.55 28.91
CA ARG A 263 1.93 -8.30 28.74
C ARG A 263 1.82 -9.72 29.31
N GLU A 264 1.14 -9.88 30.45
CA GLU A 264 0.82 -11.20 31.02
C GLU A 264 -0.07 -12.02 30.06
N ARG A 265 -1.17 -11.44 29.56
CA ARG A 265 -2.07 -12.13 28.61
C ARG A 265 -1.43 -12.46 27.27
N ILE A 266 -0.46 -11.67 26.81
CA ILE A 266 0.32 -11.99 25.60
C ILE A 266 1.08 -13.31 25.78
N LEU A 267 1.62 -13.59 26.96
CA LEU A 267 2.34 -14.84 27.22
C LEU A 267 1.41 -16.06 27.25
N GLU A 268 0.17 -15.91 27.73
CA GLU A 268 -0.85 -16.98 27.62
C GLU A 268 -1.18 -17.34 26.17
N VAL A 269 -1.07 -16.37 25.25
CA VAL A 269 -1.22 -16.60 23.81
C VAL A 269 0.05 -17.27 23.23
N CYS A 270 1.23 -16.78 23.59
CA CYS A 270 2.52 -17.30 23.10
C CYS A 270 2.83 -18.72 23.63
N ALA A 271 2.30 -19.10 24.79
CA ALA A 271 2.41 -20.46 25.34
C ALA A 271 1.72 -21.51 24.46
N LEU A 272 0.72 -21.14 23.64
CA LEU A 272 0.13 -22.03 22.63
C LEU A 272 1.11 -22.36 21.49
N GLU A 273 2.18 -21.57 21.35
CA GLU A 273 3.27 -21.76 20.39
C GLU A 273 4.58 -22.16 21.10
N GLY A 274 4.48 -22.73 22.31
CA GLY A 274 5.61 -23.31 23.04
C GLY A 274 6.48 -22.31 23.82
N ILE A 275 6.23 -20.99 23.72
CA ILE A 275 6.99 -19.99 24.51
C ILE A 275 6.43 -19.99 25.94
N THR A 276 7.06 -20.76 26.82
CA THR A 276 6.65 -20.95 28.23
C THR A 276 7.68 -20.45 29.26
N ASP A 277 8.83 -20.00 28.77
CA ASP A 277 10.00 -19.55 29.54
C ASP A 277 10.04 -18.02 29.74
N ALA A 278 9.43 -17.26 28.83
CA ALA A 278 9.46 -15.80 28.83
C ALA A 278 8.72 -15.17 30.03
N HIS A 279 9.24 -14.05 30.52
CA HIS A 279 8.64 -13.24 31.58
C HIS A 279 7.88 -12.04 30.98
N PRO A 280 6.82 -11.48 31.62
CA PRO A 280 6.12 -10.31 31.08
C PRO A 280 7.04 -9.13 30.81
N ASP A 281 8.15 -9.00 31.55
CA ASP A 281 9.16 -7.97 31.36
C ASP A 281 10.06 -8.15 30.14
N ASP A 282 9.97 -9.26 29.40
CA ASP A 282 10.64 -9.45 28.10
C ASP A 282 9.78 -8.92 26.94
N VAL A 283 8.49 -8.65 27.22
CA VAL A 283 7.50 -8.19 26.23
C VAL A 283 7.52 -6.67 26.10
N VAL A 284 7.61 -6.18 24.87
CA VAL A 284 7.36 -4.77 24.50
C VAL A 284 6.12 -4.71 23.61
N VAL A 285 5.07 -4.04 24.06
CA VAL A 285 3.84 -3.83 23.26
C VAL A 285 4.08 -2.76 22.21
N THR A 286 3.53 -2.96 21.02
CA THR A 286 3.74 -2.12 19.83
C THR A 286 2.44 -1.93 19.04
N THR A 287 2.47 -1.00 18.08
CA THR A 287 1.34 -0.60 17.22
C THR A 287 1.07 -1.65 16.10
N GLY A 288 0.98 -2.91 16.50
CA GLY A 288 1.08 -4.12 15.65
C GLY A 288 2.53 -4.44 15.26
N SER A 289 2.77 -5.67 14.78
CA SER A 289 4.12 -6.16 14.44
C SER A 289 4.87 -5.31 13.39
N GLN A 290 4.16 -4.48 12.62
CA GLN A 290 4.80 -3.51 11.72
C GLN A 290 5.62 -2.43 12.46
N GLN A 291 5.20 -1.98 13.66
CA GLN A 291 6.03 -1.08 14.48
C GLN A 291 7.15 -1.86 15.17
N ALA A 292 6.87 -3.08 15.67
CA ALA A 292 7.91 -3.95 16.20
C ALA A 292 9.08 -4.11 15.22
N LEU A 293 8.78 -4.38 13.94
CA LEU A 293 9.77 -4.53 12.88
C LEU A 293 10.52 -3.21 12.56
N ASP A 294 9.82 -2.07 12.58
CA ASP A 294 10.45 -0.75 12.46
C ASP A 294 11.43 -0.48 13.61
N LEU A 295 11.02 -0.72 14.86
CA LEU A 295 11.85 -0.53 16.04
C LEU A 295 13.09 -1.45 16.04
N VAL A 296 12.91 -2.73 15.72
CA VAL A 296 14.02 -3.70 15.58
C VAL A 296 14.99 -3.25 14.48
N THR A 297 14.49 -2.87 13.31
CA THR A 297 15.34 -2.36 12.22
C THR A 297 16.10 -1.11 12.68
N ARG A 298 15.40 -0.15 13.31
CA ARG A 298 15.97 1.13 13.77
C ARG A 298 17.08 1.00 14.80
N ILE A 299 17.05 -0.01 15.68
CA ILE A 299 18.10 -0.19 16.70
C ILE A 299 19.28 -1.05 16.24
N PHE A 300 19.10 -1.87 15.19
CA PHE A 300 20.14 -2.79 14.72
C PHE A 300 20.80 -2.39 13.40
N VAL A 301 20.19 -1.53 12.56
CA VAL A 301 20.56 -1.39 11.14
C VAL A 301 21.02 0.03 10.81
N ASP A 302 22.25 0.13 10.31
CA ASP A 302 22.86 1.31 9.73
C ASP A 302 22.68 1.27 8.19
N PRO A 303 22.70 2.42 7.48
CA PRO A 303 22.65 2.44 6.01
C PRO A 303 23.73 1.57 5.37
N GLY A 304 23.32 0.69 4.45
CA GLY A 304 24.19 -0.25 3.74
C GLY A 304 24.46 -1.59 4.43
N ASP A 305 24.01 -1.81 5.67
CA ASP A 305 24.03 -3.15 6.30
C ASP A 305 23.14 -4.15 5.55
N VAL A 306 23.40 -5.45 5.74
CA VAL A 306 22.63 -6.54 5.12
C VAL A 306 21.62 -7.14 6.10
N ILE A 307 20.41 -7.35 5.61
CA ILE A 307 19.38 -8.19 6.21
C ILE A 307 19.19 -9.41 5.30
N LEU A 308 19.22 -10.62 5.86
CA LEU A 308 18.80 -11.81 5.12
C LEU A 308 17.28 -11.93 5.22
N ALA A 309 16.61 -12.22 4.12
CA ALA A 309 15.16 -12.45 4.11
C ALA A 309 14.77 -13.57 3.13
N GLU A 310 13.71 -14.29 3.46
CA GLU A 310 13.11 -15.31 2.58
C GLU A 310 12.80 -14.76 1.17
N ALA A 311 12.81 -15.62 0.17
CA ALA A 311 12.52 -15.27 -1.22
C ALA A 311 11.31 -16.08 -1.72
N PRO A 312 10.12 -15.47 -1.93
CA PRO A 312 9.73 -14.07 -1.65
C PRO A 312 9.62 -13.75 -0.14
N SER A 313 9.47 -12.46 0.23
CA SER A 313 9.26 -11.99 1.61
C SER A 313 8.08 -11.01 1.76
N TYR A 314 7.74 -10.63 3.00
CA TYR A 314 6.67 -9.66 3.27
C TYR A 314 7.02 -8.24 2.81
N VAL A 315 6.22 -7.71 1.88
CA VAL A 315 6.32 -6.33 1.35
C VAL A 315 6.43 -5.23 2.43
N GLY A 316 5.86 -5.41 3.62
CA GLY A 316 5.93 -4.43 4.72
C GLY A 316 7.29 -4.44 5.41
N ALA A 317 7.94 -5.60 5.49
CA ALA A 317 9.32 -5.73 5.94
C ALA A 317 10.28 -5.08 4.95
N LEU A 318 10.18 -5.46 3.66
CA LEU A 318 10.98 -4.88 2.59
C LEU A 318 10.79 -3.35 2.46
N GLY A 319 9.60 -2.83 2.82
CA GLY A 319 9.34 -1.40 2.93
C GLY A 319 10.13 -0.72 4.04
N VAL A 320 10.11 -1.30 5.26
CA VAL A 320 10.88 -0.81 6.41
C VAL A 320 12.39 -0.87 6.12
N PHE A 321 12.89 -2.00 5.63
CA PHE A 321 14.31 -2.18 5.35
C PHE A 321 14.83 -1.14 4.33
N ARG A 322 14.06 -0.84 3.28
CA ARG A 322 14.36 0.26 2.34
C ARG A 322 14.40 1.63 3.00
N SER A 323 13.52 1.93 3.96
CA SER A 323 13.49 3.25 4.63
C SER A 323 14.67 3.50 5.59
N TYR A 324 15.35 2.44 6.02
CA TYR A 324 16.63 2.51 6.76
C TYR A 324 17.85 2.30 5.85
N GLU A 325 17.66 2.34 4.52
CA GLU A 325 18.75 2.23 3.52
C GLU A 325 19.55 0.91 3.63
N ALA A 326 18.90 -0.15 4.15
CA ALA A 326 19.46 -1.48 4.28
C ALA A 326 19.51 -2.23 2.94
N GLN A 327 20.50 -3.09 2.74
CA GLN A 327 20.49 -4.10 1.68
C GLN A 327 19.70 -5.32 2.16
N VAL A 328 18.91 -5.93 1.28
CA VAL A 328 18.27 -7.23 1.55
C VAL A 328 18.86 -8.25 0.59
N GLU A 329 19.39 -9.33 1.15
CA GLU A 329 19.82 -10.50 0.39
C GLU A 329 18.80 -11.62 0.57
N HIS A 330 18.32 -12.13 -0.56
CA HIS A 330 17.24 -13.10 -0.61
C HIS A 330 17.76 -14.53 -0.46
N VAL A 331 17.19 -15.27 0.49
CA VAL A 331 17.48 -16.70 0.71
C VAL A 331 16.27 -17.53 0.23
N PRO A 332 16.49 -18.53 -0.64
CA PRO A 332 15.39 -19.30 -1.23
C PRO A 332 14.64 -20.17 -0.21
N MET A 333 13.38 -20.42 -0.52
CA MET A 333 12.50 -21.37 0.16
C MET A 333 12.06 -22.49 -0.80
N ASP A 334 11.62 -23.61 -0.23
CA ASP A 334 10.83 -24.62 -0.92
C ASP A 334 9.51 -24.91 -0.16
N ALA A 335 8.86 -26.04 -0.45
CA ALA A 335 7.60 -26.45 0.20
C ALA A 335 7.71 -26.63 1.74
N PHE A 336 8.92 -26.77 2.28
CA PHE A 336 9.23 -26.93 3.71
C PHE A 336 9.77 -25.63 4.35
N GLY A 337 9.65 -24.49 3.66
CA GLY A 337 10.11 -23.16 4.11
C GLY A 337 11.54 -22.83 3.67
N LEU A 338 12.18 -21.91 4.39
CA LEU A 338 13.58 -21.52 4.24
C LEU A 338 14.53 -22.74 4.12
N ILE A 339 15.48 -22.67 3.18
CA ILE A 339 16.46 -23.74 2.94
C ILE A 339 17.73 -23.48 3.76
N PRO A 340 18.06 -24.30 4.79
CA PRO A 340 19.18 -24.03 5.71
C PRO A 340 20.54 -23.97 5.02
N GLU A 341 20.78 -24.81 4.01
CA GLU A 341 22.03 -24.85 3.25
C GLU A 341 22.23 -23.56 2.44
N ALA A 342 21.14 -22.99 1.93
CA ALA A 342 21.15 -21.73 1.20
C ALA A 342 21.34 -20.53 2.15
N LEU A 343 20.80 -20.59 3.36
CA LEU A 343 21.05 -19.62 4.43
C LEU A 343 22.53 -19.61 4.82
N GLU A 344 23.11 -20.79 5.09
CA GLU A 344 24.54 -20.91 5.38
C GLU A 344 25.39 -20.39 4.23
N ARG A 345 25.02 -20.69 2.97
CA ARG A 345 25.74 -20.17 1.81
C ARG A 345 25.69 -18.64 1.73
N ALA A 346 24.51 -18.03 1.90
CA ALA A 346 24.36 -16.58 1.89
C ALA A 346 25.19 -15.91 3.01
N LEU A 347 25.21 -16.50 4.21
CA LEU A 347 26.02 -16.01 5.32
C LEU A 347 27.54 -16.11 5.06
N LEU A 348 27.99 -17.19 4.40
CA LEU A 348 29.38 -17.33 3.95
C LEU A 348 29.73 -16.29 2.88
N ASP A 349 28.87 -16.10 1.88
CA ASP A 349 29.10 -15.15 0.80
C ASP A 349 29.13 -13.69 1.30
N ALA A 350 28.18 -13.30 2.15
CA ALA A 350 28.16 -12.00 2.79
C ALA A 350 29.45 -11.77 3.62
N ARG A 351 29.87 -12.76 4.42
CA ARG A 351 31.11 -12.70 5.21
C ARG A 351 32.36 -12.57 4.32
N THR A 352 32.44 -13.34 3.23
CA THR A 352 33.55 -13.30 2.27
C THR A 352 33.60 -11.97 1.51
N ALA A 353 32.45 -11.38 1.20
CA ALA A 353 32.33 -10.04 0.60
C ALA A 353 32.55 -8.89 1.61
N GLY A 354 32.86 -9.19 2.87
CA GLY A 354 33.06 -8.18 3.93
C GLY A 354 31.78 -7.46 4.36
N LYS A 355 30.59 -7.98 4.01
CA LYS A 355 29.30 -7.40 4.36
C LYS A 355 28.91 -7.74 5.79
N ARG A 356 28.20 -6.82 6.43
CA ARG A 356 27.72 -6.94 7.81
C ARG A 356 26.24 -7.36 7.81
N VAL A 357 25.99 -8.66 7.99
CA VAL A 357 24.65 -9.18 8.22
C VAL A 357 24.20 -8.83 9.63
N LYS A 358 23.00 -8.24 9.78
CA LYS A 358 22.43 -7.84 11.08
C LYS A 358 21.46 -8.87 11.65
N PHE A 359 20.54 -9.37 10.83
CA PHE A 359 19.62 -10.44 11.20
C PHE A 359 19.07 -11.19 9.99
N LEU A 360 18.53 -12.37 10.25
CA LEU A 360 17.59 -13.08 9.38
C LEU A 360 16.16 -12.64 9.73
N TYR A 361 15.40 -12.13 8.78
CA TYR A 361 13.95 -11.95 8.89
C TYR A 361 13.24 -13.15 8.26
N THR A 362 12.39 -13.83 9.04
CA THR A 362 11.63 -15.01 8.61
C THR A 362 10.18 -14.97 9.10
N ILE A 363 9.27 -15.59 8.33
CA ILE A 363 7.86 -15.81 8.67
C ILE A 363 7.61 -17.33 8.71
N PRO A 364 7.95 -18.04 9.81
CA PRO A 364 8.00 -19.50 9.82
C PRO A 364 6.65 -20.21 9.66
N ASN A 365 5.53 -19.52 9.86
CA ASN A 365 4.18 -20.10 9.79
C ASN A 365 3.36 -19.43 8.69
N TYR A 366 2.85 -20.22 7.74
CA TYR A 366 1.90 -19.81 6.69
C TYR A 366 2.35 -18.52 5.96
N HIS A 367 3.60 -18.56 5.48
CA HIS A 367 4.43 -17.45 5.03
C HIS A 367 3.71 -16.44 4.11
N ASN A 368 4.05 -15.16 4.22
CA ASN A 368 3.49 -14.09 3.37
C ASN A 368 4.54 -13.58 2.36
N PRO A 369 4.46 -13.94 1.06
CA PRO A 369 3.26 -14.40 0.34
C PRO A 369 3.13 -15.92 0.12
N ALA A 370 4.22 -16.67 0.25
CA ALA A 370 4.38 -18.04 -0.24
C ALA A 370 3.40 -19.12 0.32
N GLY A 371 2.75 -18.87 1.45
CA GLY A 371 1.78 -19.78 2.09
C GLY A 371 2.36 -21.11 2.61
N VAL A 372 3.68 -21.27 2.63
CA VAL A 372 4.39 -22.44 3.19
C VAL A 372 4.67 -22.28 4.69
N THR A 373 5.05 -23.38 5.36
CA THR A 373 5.43 -23.38 6.78
C THR A 373 6.81 -24.01 6.94
N LEU A 374 7.71 -23.35 7.67
CA LEU A 374 9.02 -23.87 8.04
C LEU A 374 8.85 -25.06 9.00
N THR A 375 9.32 -26.24 8.58
CA THR A 375 9.20 -27.48 9.36
C THR A 375 9.97 -27.40 10.67
N LEU A 376 9.56 -28.18 11.67
CA LEU A 376 10.22 -28.21 12.98
C LEU A 376 11.71 -28.60 12.88
N GLU A 377 12.04 -29.57 12.01
CA GLU A 377 13.43 -29.94 11.71
C GLU A 377 14.24 -28.74 11.19
N ARG A 378 13.71 -28.01 10.21
CA ARG A 378 14.38 -26.83 9.64
C ARG A 378 14.47 -25.66 10.60
N ARG A 379 13.54 -25.52 11.57
CA ARG A 379 13.69 -24.51 12.66
C ARG A 379 14.98 -24.75 13.43
N HIS A 380 15.26 -25.98 13.83
CA HIS A 380 16.51 -26.32 14.51
C HIS A 380 17.74 -26.09 13.61
N GLN A 381 17.71 -26.51 12.35
CA GLN A 381 18.81 -26.30 11.41
C GLN A 381 19.09 -24.80 11.16
N VAL A 382 18.05 -23.97 11.02
CA VAL A 382 18.20 -22.50 10.88
C VAL A 382 18.76 -21.87 12.15
N LEU A 383 18.29 -22.29 13.34
CA LEU A 383 18.84 -21.85 14.63
C LEU A 383 20.33 -22.17 14.73
N GLU A 384 20.73 -23.42 14.46
CA GLU A 384 22.13 -23.87 14.49
C GLU A 384 23.02 -23.06 13.52
N VAL A 385 22.53 -22.79 12.31
CA VAL A 385 23.25 -21.94 11.34
C VAL A 385 23.38 -20.50 11.85
N CYS A 386 22.30 -19.87 12.30
CA CYS A 386 22.33 -18.50 12.82
C CYS A 386 23.25 -18.35 14.05
N GLN A 387 23.17 -19.27 15.01
CA GLN A 387 24.04 -19.31 16.20
C GLN A 387 25.53 -19.43 15.82
N ARG A 388 25.88 -20.37 14.91
CA ARG A 388 27.26 -20.56 14.42
C ARG A 388 27.84 -19.31 13.75
N PHE A 389 26.99 -18.49 13.13
CA PHE A 389 27.42 -17.27 12.44
C PHE A 389 27.31 -16.00 13.30
N GLY A 390 26.69 -16.08 14.48
CA GLY A 390 26.45 -14.93 15.37
C GLY A 390 25.40 -13.97 14.82
N VAL A 391 24.38 -14.49 14.14
CA VAL A 391 23.32 -13.70 13.49
C VAL A 391 21.99 -13.89 14.21
N LEU A 392 21.38 -12.77 14.59
CA LEU A 392 20.07 -12.71 15.24
C LEU A 392 18.95 -13.16 14.28
N ILE A 393 17.90 -13.79 14.80
CA ILE A 393 16.69 -14.10 14.05
C ILE A 393 15.55 -13.16 14.46
N VAL A 394 14.81 -12.65 13.49
CA VAL A 394 13.57 -11.89 13.66
C VAL A 394 12.43 -12.76 13.13
N GLU A 395 11.74 -13.44 14.03
CA GLU A 395 10.60 -14.34 13.76
C GLU A 395 9.30 -13.53 13.77
N ASP A 396 8.73 -13.21 12.60
CA ASP A 396 7.44 -12.51 12.48
C ASP A 396 6.32 -13.52 12.27
N ASN A 397 5.55 -13.76 13.34
CA ASN A 397 4.56 -14.83 13.39
C ASN A 397 3.11 -14.32 13.61
N PRO A 398 2.53 -13.54 12.67
CA PRO A 398 1.16 -13.08 12.79
C PRO A 398 0.11 -14.16 12.43
N TYR A 399 0.52 -15.38 12.05
CA TYR A 399 -0.36 -16.43 11.52
C TYR A 399 -0.33 -17.77 12.28
N GLY A 400 0.59 -18.01 13.21
CA GLY A 400 0.87 -19.38 13.72
C GLY A 400 -0.32 -20.12 14.35
N LEU A 401 -1.25 -19.39 14.99
CA LEU A 401 -2.50 -19.95 15.53
C LEU A 401 -3.59 -20.25 14.46
N LEU A 402 -3.35 -19.91 13.19
CA LEU A 402 -4.31 -20.04 12.07
C LEU A 402 -3.99 -21.22 11.13
N GLY A 403 -3.38 -22.28 11.67
CA GLY A 403 -3.25 -23.57 10.98
C GLY A 403 -4.58 -24.30 10.85
N PHE A 404 -4.81 -25.03 9.78
CA PHE A 404 -6.04 -25.79 9.62
C PHE A 404 -5.96 -27.12 10.37
N ASP A 405 -5.02 -27.98 9.98
CA ASP A 405 -5.09 -29.43 10.25
C ASP A 405 -4.14 -29.93 11.35
N ARG A 406 -3.38 -29.03 11.99
CA ARG A 406 -2.44 -29.33 13.09
C ARG A 406 -2.60 -28.39 14.28
N GLU A 407 -2.06 -28.77 15.43
CA GLU A 407 -1.78 -27.79 16.49
C GLU A 407 -0.65 -26.83 16.06
N PRO A 408 -0.52 -25.64 16.69
CA PRO A 408 0.56 -24.71 16.38
C PRO A 408 1.93 -25.37 16.56
N LEU A 409 2.85 -25.09 15.65
CA LEU A 409 4.25 -25.54 15.80
C LEU A 409 4.96 -24.63 16.80
N PRO A 410 5.85 -25.17 17.67
CA PRO A 410 6.64 -24.34 18.57
C PRO A 410 7.42 -23.27 17.81
N ALA A 411 7.32 -22.02 18.27
CA ALA A 411 8.05 -20.88 17.73
C ALA A 411 9.57 -21.12 17.83
N MET A 412 10.36 -20.51 16.94
CA MET A 412 11.83 -20.58 17.02
C MET A 412 12.34 -20.00 18.34
N ARG A 413 11.71 -18.92 18.83
CA ARG A 413 11.96 -18.34 20.16
C ARG A 413 11.74 -19.34 21.30
N ALA A 414 10.94 -20.39 21.15
CA ALA A 414 10.77 -21.40 22.20
C ALA A 414 12.00 -22.31 22.39
N PHE A 415 12.99 -22.22 21.50
CA PHE A 415 14.22 -23.03 21.52
C PHE A 415 15.50 -22.21 21.77
N ASP A 416 15.44 -20.89 21.60
CA ASP A 416 16.56 -19.97 21.76
C ASP A 416 16.01 -18.61 22.21
N ASP A 417 16.25 -18.27 23.47
CA ASP A 417 15.71 -17.09 24.15
C ASP A 417 16.54 -15.81 23.92
N GLU A 418 17.84 -15.97 23.63
CA GLU A 418 18.80 -14.89 23.40
C GLU A 418 19.01 -14.57 21.91
N GLY A 419 18.95 -15.58 21.03
CA GLY A 419 19.21 -15.46 19.59
C GLY A 419 18.00 -15.12 18.72
N VAL A 420 16.78 -15.12 19.27
CA VAL A 420 15.54 -14.88 18.51
C VAL A 420 14.73 -13.74 19.11
N LEU A 421 14.34 -12.77 18.26
CA LEU A 421 13.28 -11.81 18.57
C LEU A 421 11.97 -12.31 17.97
N TYR A 422 10.98 -12.57 18.82
CA TYR A 422 9.65 -12.99 18.37
C TYR A 422 8.72 -11.79 18.20
N LEU A 423 8.09 -11.65 17.04
CA LEU A 423 7.16 -10.59 16.69
C LEU A 423 5.75 -11.17 16.53
N GLY A 424 4.82 -10.72 17.38
CA GLY A 424 3.43 -11.18 17.38
C GLY A 424 2.41 -10.07 17.14
N SER A 425 1.18 -10.45 16.77
CA SER A 425 0.09 -9.48 16.57
C SER A 425 -1.32 -10.05 16.67
N PHE A 426 -2.20 -9.32 17.35
CA PHE A 426 -3.66 -9.57 17.35
C PHE A 426 -4.35 -9.21 16.02
N SER A 427 -3.59 -8.74 15.01
CA SER A 427 -4.13 -8.24 13.74
C SER A 427 -4.79 -9.31 12.86
N LYS A 428 -4.58 -10.60 13.13
CA LYS A 428 -5.10 -11.73 12.32
C LYS A 428 -5.99 -12.67 13.13
N THR A 429 -5.74 -12.80 14.43
CA THR A 429 -6.47 -13.64 15.38
C THR A 429 -7.67 -12.93 16.00
N PHE A 430 -7.68 -11.60 16.07
CA PHE A 430 -8.79 -10.81 16.59
C PHE A 430 -9.18 -9.67 15.64
N ALA A 431 -8.64 -8.45 15.82
CA ALA A 431 -9.04 -7.28 15.06
C ALA A 431 -7.85 -6.33 14.78
N PRO A 432 -7.49 -6.08 13.50
CA PRO A 432 -6.34 -5.24 13.15
C PRO A 432 -6.56 -3.76 13.46
N GLY A 433 -7.81 -3.32 13.62
CA GLY A 433 -8.18 -1.93 13.93
C GLY A 433 -7.66 -1.43 15.28
N TYR A 434 -7.49 -2.30 16.28
CA TYR A 434 -6.90 -1.93 17.57
C TYR A 434 -5.41 -1.57 17.48
N ARG A 435 -4.72 -2.02 16.42
CA ARG A 435 -3.28 -1.84 16.21
C ARG A 435 -2.43 -2.35 17.39
N VAL A 436 -2.66 -3.57 17.88
CA VAL A 436 -1.84 -4.17 18.96
C VAL A 436 -0.99 -5.33 18.42
N GLY A 437 0.28 -5.33 18.81
CA GLY A 437 1.27 -6.39 18.59
C GLY A 437 2.39 -6.26 19.61
N TRP A 438 3.41 -7.10 19.51
CA TRP A 438 4.50 -7.12 20.50
C TRP A 438 5.81 -7.65 19.93
N VAL A 439 6.90 -7.38 20.66
CA VAL A 439 8.18 -8.09 20.57
C VAL A 439 8.41 -8.82 21.89
N ILE A 440 8.88 -10.06 21.85
CA ILE A 440 9.59 -10.70 22.97
C ILE A 440 11.08 -10.62 22.66
N ALA A 441 11.86 -10.03 23.56
CA ALA A 441 13.29 -9.73 23.35
C ALA A 441 14.11 -9.90 24.63
N PRO A 442 15.40 -10.27 24.53
CA PRO A 442 16.33 -10.28 25.66
C PRO A 442 16.42 -8.92 26.33
N HIS A 443 16.67 -8.92 27.65
CA HIS A 443 16.66 -7.73 28.52
C HIS A 443 17.36 -6.50 27.90
N ALA A 444 18.59 -6.66 27.41
CA ALA A 444 19.39 -5.56 26.86
C ALA A 444 18.84 -5.02 25.53
N VAL A 445 18.23 -5.86 24.70
CA VAL A 445 17.59 -5.45 23.43
C VAL A 445 16.27 -4.75 23.74
N ARG A 446 15.47 -5.32 24.65
CA ARG A 446 14.21 -4.75 25.13
C ARG A 446 14.37 -3.33 25.67
N GLU A 447 15.40 -3.04 26.46
CA GLU A 447 15.67 -1.66 26.93
C GLU A 447 15.81 -0.66 25.76
N LYS A 448 16.46 -1.06 24.66
CA LYS A 448 16.56 -0.22 23.46
C LYS A 448 15.24 -0.10 22.72
N LEU A 449 14.45 -1.17 22.65
CA LEU A 449 13.11 -1.16 22.06
C LEU A 449 12.14 -0.23 22.81
N VAL A 450 12.17 -0.22 24.15
CA VAL A 450 11.35 0.69 24.97
C VAL A 450 11.72 2.16 24.69
N LEU A 451 13.00 2.53 24.78
CA LEU A 451 13.46 3.89 24.48
C LEU A 451 13.12 4.32 23.03
N ALA A 452 13.27 3.41 22.07
CA ALA A 452 12.90 3.65 20.68
C ALA A 452 11.38 3.85 20.52
N SER A 453 10.56 3.04 21.19
CA SER A 453 9.09 3.16 21.22
C SER A 453 8.65 4.50 21.81
N GLU A 454 9.17 4.87 22.98
CA GLU A 454 8.88 6.14 23.66
C GLU A 454 9.24 7.34 22.78
N SER A 455 10.41 7.32 22.13
CA SER A 455 10.83 8.38 21.20
C SER A 455 9.96 8.49 19.94
N SER A 456 9.17 7.46 19.63
CA SER A 456 8.37 7.37 18.40
C SER A 456 6.89 7.69 18.62
N ILE A 457 6.32 7.20 19.73
CA ILE A 457 4.88 7.23 19.99
C ILE A 457 4.51 7.55 21.45
N LEU A 458 5.48 7.84 22.33
CA LEU A 458 5.33 7.93 23.80
C LEU A 458 4.92 6.61 24.47
N SER A 459 3.73 6.09 24.15
CA SER A 459 3.22 4.80 24.64
C SER A 459 2.22 4.21 23.64
N PRO A 460 2.11 2.88 23.50
CA PRO A 460 1.01 2.28 22.75
C PRO A 460 -0.36 2.69 23.31
N SER A 461 -1.39 2.76 22.45
CA SER A 461 -2.75 3.18 22.83
C SER A 461 -3.28 2.38 24.03
N ASN A 462 -3.40 2.99 25.21
CA ASN A 462 -3.84 2.30 26.41
C ASN A 462 -5.28 1.77 26.27
N ALA A 463 -6.17 2.54 25.63
CA ALA A 463 -7.52 2.11 25.28
C ALA A 463 -7.52 0.84 24.41
N SER A 464 -6.63 0.77 23.41
CA SER A 464 -6.49 -0.42 22.58
C SER A 464 -5.93 -1.61 23.37
N GLN A 465 -4.95 -1.38 24.24
CA GLN A 465 -4.36 -2.44 25.07
C GLN A 465 -5.39 -3.05 26.01
N MET A 466 -6.08 -2.21 26.79
CA MET A 466 -7.12 -2.65 27.71
C MET A 466 -8.33 -3.28 27.01
N ALA A 467 -8.64 -2.88 25.77
CA ALA A 467 -9.65 -3.54 24.93
C ALA A 467 -9.25 -4.97 24.56
N ILE A 468 -7.97 -5.22 24.23
CA ILE A 468 -7.45 -6.57 24.01
C ILE A 468 -7.49 -7.38 25.31
N THR A 469 -6.98 -6.85 26.43
CA THR A 469 -7.03 -7.54 27.74
C THR A 469 -8.47 -7.93 28.10
N THR A 470 -9.41 -7.00 27.97
CA THR A 470 -10.85 -7.26 28.22
C THR A 470 -11.40 -8.36 27.31
N TYR A 471 -11.02 -8.39 26.02
CA TYR A 471 -11.43 -9.46 25.10
C TYR A 471 -10.86 -10.82 25.51
N LEU A 472 -9.57 -10.89 25.88
CA LEU A 472 -8.92 -12.13 26.31
C LEU A 472 -9.47 -12.66 27.64
N ASP A 473 -9.87 -11.76 28.55
CA ASP A 473 -10.46 -12.08 29.86
C ASP A 473 -11.93 -12.55 29.77
N THR A 474 -12.72 -11.99 28.84
CA THR A 474 -14.19 -12.10 28.89
C THR A 474 -14.83 -12.80 27.70
N CYS A 475 -14.07 -13.12 26.65
CA CYS A 475 -14.58 -13.82 25.45
C CYS A 475 -13.81 -15.13 25.22
N ASP A 476 -14.48 -16.13 24.63
CA ASP A 476 -13.82 -17.36 24.17
C ASP A 476 -13.01 -17.12 22.90
N TRP A 477 -11.86 -16.46 23.06
CA TRP A 477 -10.94 -16.18 21.96
C TRP A 477 -10.31 -17.46 21.37
N LYS A 478 -10.19 -18.53 22.17
CA LYS A 478 -9.70 -19.83 21.70
C LYS A 478 -10.74 -20.51 20.80
N GLY A 479 -12.03 -20.44 21.16
CA GLY A 479 -13.15 -20.81 20.30
C GLY A 479 -13.22 -19.97 19.02
N GLN A 480 -13.05 -18.66 19.11
CA GLN A 480 -13.01 -17.77 17.94
C GLN A 480 -11.90 -18.18 16.95
N ILE A 481 -10.70 -18.52 17.44
CA ILE A 481 -9.61 -19.02 16.60
C ILE A 481 -10.00 -20.33 15.91
N LYS A 482 -10.66 -21.27 16.59
CA LYS A 482 -11.15 -22.52 15.97
C LYS A 482 -12.15 -22.22 14.84
N SER A 483 -13.14 -21.36 15.07
CA SER A 483 -14.09 -20.93 14.04
C SER A 483 -13.41 -20.26 12.84
N TYR A 484 -12.36 -19.47 13.08
CA TYR A 484 -11.54 -18.90 12.00
C TYR A 484 -10.75 -19.96 11.23
N ARG A 485 -10.17 -20.97 11.89
CA ARG A 485 -9.47 -22.08 11.23
C ARG A 485 -10.40 -22.84 10.28
N GLU A 486 -11.63 -23.12 10.70
CA GLU A 486 -12.65 -23.76 9.86
C GLU A 486 -13.07 -22.89 8.67
N LEU A 487 -13.42 -21.62 8.92
CA LEU A 487 -13.82 -20.65 7.90
C LEU A 487 -12.73 -20.44 6.83
N TYR A 488 -11.47 -20.34 7.24
CA TYR A 488 -10.36 -20.11 6.33
C TYR A 488 -9.97 -21.40 5.57
N ARG A 489 -10.16 -22.59 6.16
CA ARG A 489 -10.04 -23.88 5.44
C ARG A 489 -11.03 -23.96 4.29
N GLU A 490 -12.32 -23.69 4.54
CA GLU A 490 -13.37 -23.70 3.50
C GLU A 490 -13.03 -22.73 2.34
N ARG A 491 -12.55 -21.53 2.67
CA ARG A 491 -12.18 -20.51 1.67
C ARG A 491 -10.91 -20.89 0.90
N ARG A 492 -9.93 -21.54 1.55
CA ARG A 492 -8.76 -22.14 0.88
C ARG A 492 -9.20 -23.22 -0.10
N ASP A 493 -10.07 -24.14 0.32
CA ASP A 493 -10.59 -25.23 -0.51
C ASP A 493 -11.34 -24.69 -1.74
N ALA A 494 -12.16 -23.64 -1.56
CA ALA A 494 -12.84 -22.96 -2.66
C ALA A 494 -11.87 -22.27 -3.64
N MET A 495 -10.75 -21.73 -3.16
CA MET A 495 -9.72 -21.12 -4.01
C MET A 495 -8.95 -22.18 -4.80
N ILE A 496 -8.49 -23.24 -4.15
CA ILE A 496 -7.74 -24.34 -4.79
C ILE A 496 -8.62 -25.08 -5.81
N GLY A 497 -9.89 -25.33 -5.49
CA GLY A 497 -10.85 -25.92 -6.43
C GLY A 497 -11.05 -25.05 -7.68
N ALA A 498 -11.28 -23.74 -7.50
CA ALA A 498 -11.47 -22.83 -8.63
C ALA A 498 -10.20 -22.63 -9.48
N LEU A 499 -9.01 -22.66 -8.87
CA LEU A 499 -7.73 -22.63 -9.60
C LEU A 499 -7.56 -23.90 -10.43
N SER A 500 -7.88 -25.06 -9.86
CA SER A 500 -7.83 -26.36 -10.55
C SER A 500 -8.81 -26.42 -11.74
N GLU A 501 -10.00 -25.83 -11.59
CA GLU A 501 -11.04 -25.81 -12.64
C GLU A 501 -10.74 -24.82 -13.77
N HIS A 502 -10.25 -23.62 -13.45
CA HIS A 502 -10.16 -22.50 -14.41
C HIS A 502 -8.74 -22.15 -14.86
N LEU A 503 -7.70 -22.54 -14.12
CA LEU A 503 -6.30 -22.22 -14.37
C LEU A 503 -5.35 -23.43 -14.33
N PRO A 504 -5.65 -24.56 -14.98
CA PRO A 504 -4.81 -25.78 -14.92
C PRO A 504 -3.42 -25.61 -15.56
N SER A 505 -3.14 -24.50 -16.25
CA SER A 505 -1.83 -24.13 -16.81
C SER A 505 -0.91 -23.39 -15.83
N ALA A 506 -1.44 -22.91 -14.70
CA ALA A 506 -0.67 -22.29 -13.62
C ALA A 506 -0.24 -23.34 -12.58
N THR A 507 0.71 -22.99 -11.71
CA THR A 507 1.06 -23.82 -10.54
C THR A 507 0.96 -23.02 -9.26
N TRP A 508 0.68 -23.67 -8.13
CA TRP A 508 0.50 -22.99 -6.85
C TRP A 508 0.82 -23.91 -5.66
N ASN A 509 1.08 -23.30 -4.50
CA ASN A 509 1.13 -24.04 -3.24
C ASN A 509 -0.29 -24.37 -2.73
N VAL A 510 -0.43 -25.40 -1.91
CA VAL A 510 -1.67 -25.70 -1.18
C VAL A 510 -1.43 -25.36 0.30
N PRO A 511 -1.92 -24.20 0.80
CA PRO A 511 -1.66 -23.76 2.17
C PRO A 511 -2.39 -24.64 3.18
N ASP A 512 -1.72 -24.94 4.27
CA ASP A 512 -2.24 -25.69 5.43
C ASP A 512 -2.63 -24.76 6.61
N GLY A 513 -2.68 -23.45 6.35
CA GLY A 513 -3.12 -22.41 7.26
C GLY A 513 -2.93 -21.01 6.66
N GLY A 514 -3.09 -19.98 7.49
CA GLY A 514 -2.91 -18.59 7.07
C GLY A 514 -3.90 -18.17 5.98
N PHE A 515 -3.49 -17.24 5.11
CA PHE A 515 -4.40 -16.47 4.23
C PHE A 515 -4.12 -16.58 2.73
N TYR A 516 -2.97 -17.12 2.31
CA TYR A 516 -2.41 -16.84 0.98
C TYR A 516 -2.13 -18.08 0.14
N VAL A 517 -2.50 -18.01 -1.13
CA VAL A 517 -2.01 -18.90 -2.19
C VAL A 517 -1.03 -18.11 -3.06
N TRP A 518 0.13 -18.69 -3.30
CA TRP A 518 1.17 -18.16 -4.18
C TRP A 518 1.08 -18.90 -5.52
N VAL A 519 0.73 -18.17 -6.57
CA VAL A 519 0.49 -18.71 -7.91
C VAL A 519 1.63 -18.27 -8.82
N ARG A 520 2.22 -19.25 -9.51
CA ARG A 520 3.11 -19.04 -10.65
C ARG A 520 2.30 -19.10 -11.94
N LEU A 521 2.44 -18.09 -12.77
CA LEU A 521 1.80 -17.97 -14.07
C LEU A 521 2.44 -18.91 -15.12
N PRO A 522 1.73 -19.21 -16.21
CA PRO A 522 2.33 -19.75 -17.42
C PRO A 522 3.51 -18.91 -17.92
N GLU A 523 4.44 -19.57 -18.60
CA GLU A 523 5.66 -18.94 -19.12
C GLU A 523 5.35 -17.73 -20.02
N GLY A 524 6.13 -16.65 -19.85
CA GLY A 524 6.02 -15.44 -20.66
C GLY A 524 5.01 -14.38 -20.18
N LEU A 525 4.20 -14.67 -19.16
CA LEU A 525 3.27 -13.69 -18.58
C LEU A 525 3.92 -12.86 -17.48
N ASP A 526 3.58 -11.56 -17.43
CA ASP A 526 4.03 -10.63 -16.39
C ASP A 526 2.85 -10.14 -15.54
N ALA A 527 2.78 -10.60 -14.30
CA ALA A 527 1.70 -10.32 -13.34
C ALA A 527 1.50 -8.83 -13.06
N ARG A 528 2.54 -7.99 -13.19
CA ARG A 528 2.43 -6.56 -12.98
C ARG A 528 1.74 -5.88 -14.17
N SER A 529 2.11 -6.28 -15.38
CA SER A 529 1.60 -5.78 -16.66
C SER A 529 0.16 -6.20 -16.89
N MET A 530 -0.25 -7.38 -16.40
CA MET A 530 -1.62 -7.90 -16.42
C MET A 530 -2.59 -7.15 -15.51
N LEU A 531 -2.09 -6.47 -14.47
CA LEU A 531 -2.88 -5.89 -13.39
C LEU A 531 -4.00 -4.91 -13.84
N PRO A 532 -3.81 -4.01 -14.83
CA PRO A 532 -4.88 -3.16 -15.32
C PRO A 532 -6.04 -3.95 -15.95
N ARG A 533 -5.73 -5.06 -16.63
CA ARG A 533 -6.74 -5.92 -17.29
C ARG A 533 -7.50 -6.76 -16.26
N ALA A 534 -6.83 -7.25 -15.22
CA ALA A 534 -7.47 -7.83 -14.05
C ALA A 534 -8.47 -6.87 -13.38
N VAL A 535 -8.07 -5.61 -13.19
CA VAL A 535 -8.95 -4.55 -12.67
C VAL A 535 -10.14 -4.29 -13.59
N THR A 536 -9.95 -4.29 -14.91
CA THR A 536 -11.05 -4.17 -15.90
C THR A 536 -12.03 -5.33 -15.80
N GLU A 537 -11.53 -6.57 -15.68
CA GLU A 537 -12.33 -7.78 -15.39
C GLU A 537 -12.81 -7.86 -13.93
N ARG A 538 -12.64 -6.79 -13.15
CA ARG A 538 -13.15 -6.66 -11.77
C ARG A 538 -12.65 -7.77 -10.84
N VAL A 539 -11.37 -8.08 -10.92
CA VAL A 539 -10.63 -8.90 -9.96
C VAL A 539 -9.31 -8.22 -9.58
N ALA A 540 -8.89 -8.35 -8.33
CA ALA A 540 -7.61 -7.80 -7.86
C ALA A 540 -6.78 -8.86 -7.14
N TYR A 541 -5.50 -8.93 -7.46
CA TYR A 541 -4.46 -9.72 -6.79
C TYR A 541 -3.26 -8.81 -6.47
N VAL A 542 -2.18 -9.35 -5.88
CA VAL A 542 -0.92 -8.62 -5.74
C VAL A 542 0.15 -9.24 -6.64
N PRO A 543 0.78 -8.49 -7.56
CA PRO A 543 1.90 -8.97 -8.37
C PRO A 543 3.08 -9.44 -7.50
N GLY A 544 3.79 -10.46 -7.97
CA GLY A 544 4.89 -11.08 -7.23
C GLY A 544 6.05 -10.12 -6.97
N THR A 545 6.30 -9.18 -7.87
CA THR A 545 7.31 -8.11 -7.77
C THR A 545 7.23 -7.27 -6.49
N ALA A 546 6.05 -7.20 -5.84
CA ALA A 546 5.89 -6.49 -4.58
C ALA A 546 6.57 -7.20 -3.39
N PHE A 547 6.90 -8.48 -3.53
CA PHE A 547 7.43 -9.36 -2.46
C PHE A 547 8.91 -9.70 -2.63
N PHE A 548 9.58 -9.11 -3.61
CA PHE A 548 11.02 -9.19 -3.80
C PHE A 548 11.67 -7.80 -3.64
N TYR A 549 12.92 -7.77 -3.17
CA TYR A 549 13.70 -6.56 -3.01
C TYR A 549 14.42 -6.15 -4.30
N ASP A 550 14.87 -7.16 -5.06
CA ASP A 550 15.67 -7.07 -6.28
C ASP A 550 14.83 -7.00 -7.58
N GLY A 551 13.51 -7.12 -7.48
CA GLY A 551 12.58 -7.02 -8.61
C GLY A 551 12.22 -8.34 -9.28
N GLN A 552 12.62 -9.49 -8.73
CA GLN A 552 12.15 -10.81 -9.15
C GLN A 552 10.62 -10.99 -8.97
N GLY A 553 10.07 -12.12 -9.46
CA GLY A 553 8.67 -12.50 -9.24
C GLY A 553 7.65 -11.86 -10.21
N SER A 554 8.07 -11.44 -11.39
CA SER A 554 7.17 -11.03 -12.48
C SER A 554 6.20 -12.13 -12.91
N ASP A 555 6.65 -13.39 -12.88
CA ASP A 555 5.87 -14.60 -13.21
C ASP A 555 4.97 -15.09 -12.06
N HIS A 556 4.86 -14.35 -10.95
CA HIS A 556 4.11 -14.78 -9.77
C HIS A 556 3.03 -13.77 -9.34
N MET A 557 2.05 -14.25 -8.58
CA MET A 557 1.09 -13.42 -7.85
C MET A 557 0.66 -14.04 -6.53
N ARG A 558 0.32 -13.18 -5.55
CA ARG A 558 -0.34 -13.59 -4.31
C ARG A 558 -1.85 -13.43 -4.42
N LEU A 559 -2.57 -14.53 -4.21
CA LEU A 559 -4.01 -14.56 -3.97
C LEU A 559 -4.29 -14.71 -2.47
N SER A 560 -5.41 -14.15 -2.02
CA SER A 560 -5.86 -14.14 -0.63
C SER A 560 -7.30 -14.64 -0.55
N PHE A 561 -7.53 -15.66 0.27
CA PHE A 561 -8.85 -16.24 0.52
C PHE A 561 -9.49 -15.78 1.83
N CYS A 562 -8.81 -14.96 2.63
CA CYS A 562 -9.25 -14.67 4.00
C CYS A 562 -10.50 -13.75 4.11
N TYR A 563 -10.79 -12.92 3.12
CA TYR A 563 -11.89 -11.94 3.17
C TYR A 563 -13.15 -12.33 2.36
N PRO A 564 -13.08 -12.62 1.04
CA PRO A 564 -14.26 -12.97 0.24
C PRO A 564 -14.92 -14.29 0.66
N THR A 565 -16.22 -14.45 0.35
CA THR A 565 -16.93 -15.74 0.51
C THR A 565 -16.46 -16.76 -0.54
N PRO A 566 -16.67 -18.08 -0.34
CA PRO A 566 -16.34 -19.11 -1.32
C PRO A 566 -16.88 -18.84 -2.74
N GLU A 567 -18.09 -18.28 -2.85
CA GLU A 567 -18.74 -17.94 -4.13
C GLU A 567 -18.02 -16.79 -4.82
N ARG A 568 -17.66 -15.75 -4.04
CA ARG A 568 -16.86 -14.64 -4.55
C ARG A 568 -15.46 -15.09 -4.93
N ILE A 569 -14.86 -16.03 -4.20
CA ILE A 569 -13.56 -16.63 -4.54
C ILE A 569 -13.63 -17.32 -5.90
N ARG A 570 -14.59 -18.23 -6.11
CA ARG A 570 -14.80 -18.94 -7.39
C ARG A 570 -14.98 -17.95 -8.55
N GLU A 571 -15.86 -16.96 -8.40
CA GLU A 571 -16.08 -15.91 -9.42
C GLU A 571 -14.83 -15.04 -9.66
N GLY A 572 -14.05 -14.73 -8.63
CA GLY A 572 -12.79 -14.00 -8.75
C GLY A 572 -11.75 -14.78 -9.55
N VAL A 573 -11.56 -16.06 -9.23
CA VAL A 573 -10.63 -16.94 -9.95
C VAL A 573 -11.09 -17.16 -11.38
N ARG A 574 -12.40 -17.31 -11.64
CA ARG A 574 -12.95 -17.39 -13.00
C ARG A 574 -12.68 -16.14 -13.84
N ARG A 575 -12.80 -14.94 -13.25
CA ARG A 575 -12.42 -13.67 -13.91
C ARG A 575 -10.93 -13.60 -14.18
N LEU A 576 -10.11 -13.96 -13.20
CA LEU A 576 -8.65 -13.99 -13.32
C LEU A 576 -8.21 -14.95 -14.43
N ALA A 577 -8.84 -16.12 -14.54
CA ALA A 577 -8.61 -17.08 -15.61
C ALA A 577 -8.85 -16.49 -17.00
N SER A 578 -9.93 -15.72 -17.17
CA SER A 578 -10.21 -15.05 -18.44
C SER A 578 -9.11 -14.06 -18.85
N VAL A 579 -8.43 -13.43 -17.88
CA VAL A 579 -7.30 -12.53 -18.15
C VAL A 579 -6.04 -13.33 -18.47
N VAL A 580 -5.69 -14.31 -17.63
CA VAL A 580 -4.50 -15.15 -17.83
C VAL A 580 -4.53 -15.87 -19.17
N ASN A 581 -5.68 -16.44 -19.56
CA ASN A 581 -5.82 -17.16 -20.83
C ASN A 581 -5.71 -16.20 -22.03
N ALA A 582 -6.33 -15.02 -21.97
CA ALA A 582 -6.19 -14.01 -23.03
C ALA A 582 -4.74 -13.51 -23.19
N GLU A 583 -3.98 -13.43 -22.10
CA GLU A 583 -2.56 -13.04 -22.13
C GLU A 583 -1.67 -14.17 -22.65
N ALA A 584 -1.97 -15.42 -22.30
CA ALA A 584 -1.30 -16.59 -22.86
C ALA A 584 -1.56 -16.71 -24.37
N ASP A 585 -2.78 -16.46 -24.84
CA ASP A 585 -3.10 -16.41 -26.27
C ASP A 585 -2.28 -15.31 -26.99
N LEU A 586 -2.13 -14.13 -26.38
CA LEU A 586 -1.28 -13.05 -26.93
C LEU A 586 0.19 -13.46 -27.00
N VAL A 587 0.74 -14.10 -25.96
CA VAL A 587 2.12 -14.60 -25.96
C VAL A 587 2.32 -15.71 -27.00
N GLN A 588 1.35 -16.60 -27.19
CA GLN A 588 1.42 -17.63 -28.25
C GLN A 588 1.32 -17.03 -29.66
N LEU A 589 0.55 -15.96 -29.86
CA LEU A 589 0.35 -15.31 -31.16
C LEU A 589 1.47 -14.34 -31.57
N PHE A 590 2.15 -13.73 -30.59
CA PHE A 590 3.10 -12.63 -30.83
C PHE A 590 4.49 -12.84 -30.19
N GLY A 591 4.70 -13.95 -29.48
CA GLY A 591 5.92 -14.19 -28.70
C GLY A 591 5.89 -13.53 -27.32
N THR A 592 6.86 -13.87 -26.48
CA THR A 592 7.16 -13.08 -25.28
C THR A 592 7.80 -11.77 -25.71
N ARG A 593 7.56 -10.69 -24.96
CA ARG A 593 8.07 -9.34 -25.30
C ARG A 593 9.56 -9.15 -24.94
N ALA A 594 10.35 -10.21 -25.12
CA ALA A 594 11.74 -10.35 -24.67
C ALA A 594 12.74 -10.54 -25.81
N GLU A 595 12.29 -10.75 -27.05
CA GLU A 595 13.13 -10.59 -28.26
C GLU A 595 12.97 -9.16 -28.81
N LEU A 596 13.57 -8.20 -28.10
CA LEU A 596 14.21 -7.09 -28.80
C LEU A 596 15.56 -7.64 -29.24
N ASP A 597 15.73 -7.82 -30.55
CA ASP A 597 16.96 -8.30 -31.14
C ASP A 597 18.08 -7.32 -30.78
N ASP A 598 19.11 -7.80 -30.07
CA ASP A 598 20.22 -6.99 -29.57
C ASP A 598 21.26 -6.74 -30.69
N ASP A 599 20.78 -6.67 -31.94
CA ASP A 599 21.58 -6.45 -33.14
C ASP A 599 21.85 -4.93 -33.31
N PRO A 600 23.11 -4.46 -33.17
CA PRO A 600 23.44 -3.05 -33.33
C PRO A 600 23.24 -2.51 -34.76
N ARG A 601 22.88 -3.37 -35.73
CA ARG A 601 22.76 -3.04 -37.15
C ARG A 601 21.37 -2.57 -37.58
N ASP A 602 20.32 -2.83 -36.78
CA ASP A 602 18.95 -2.33 -37.07
C ASP A 602 18.77 -0.84 -36.76
N ALA A 603 19.84 -0.15 -36.33
CA ALA A 603 19.89 1.29 -36.12
C ALA A 603 20.12 2.12 -37.42
N GLU A 604 20.10 1.51 -38.61
CA GLU A 604 20.32 2.21 -39.89
C GLU A 604 19.09 2.23 -40.82
N HIS A 605 18.10 3.08 -40.55
CA HIS A 605 17.23 3.62 -41.60
C HIS A 605 16.95 5.13 -41.42
N PRO A 606 16.78 5.88 -42.53
CA PRO A 606 17.37 7.21 -42.64
C PRO A 606 16.48 8.35 -42.13
N ALA A 607 17.14 9.41 -41.65
CA ALA A 607 16.49 10.68 -41.35
C ALA A 607 15.85 11.30 -42.62
N PRO A 608 14.73 12.04 -42.48
CA PRO A 608 14.06 12.66 -43.63
C PRO A 608 14.93 13.77 -44.23
N ASN A 609 15.19 13.67 -45.54
CA ASN A 609 15.92 14.68 -46.28
C ASN A 609 15.04 15.93 -46.46
N LEU A 610 15.39 17.03 -45.77
CA LEU A 610 14.79 18.34 -45.96
C LEU A 610 15.56 19.11 -47.04
N ALA A 611 15.04 19.11 -48.26
CA ALA A 611 15.46 19.93 -49.39
C ALA A 611 14.24 20.30 -50.25
#